data_AF-A0A1W6AHZ2-F1
#
_entry.id   AF-A0A1W6AHZ2-F1
#
_cell.length_a   1.000
_cell.length_b   1.000
_cell.length_c   1.000
_cell.angle_alpha   90.00
_cell.angle_beta   90.00
_cell.angle_gamma   90.00
#
_symmetry.space_group_name_H-M   'P 1'
#
loop_
_entity.id
_entity.type
_entity.pdbx_description
1 polymer ?
#
loop_
_entity_poly.entity_id
_entity_poly.type
_entity_poly.pdbx_seq_one_letter_code
_entity_poly.pdbx_strand_id
1 'polypeptide(L)' 'MYQQQNNRDRDQEMMFSIQGVPTNKVNMNQLPKWIRIFGYGAFTFIALSGLAMLILSIFRS' A
#
# COMPACT_ATOMS: atom_id res chain seq x y z
N MET A 1 -15.13 29.89 11.16
CA MET A 1 -14.54 28.58 11.49
C MET A 1 -14.49 27.58 10.32
N TYR A 2 -15.32 27.68 9.27
CA TYR A 2 -15.22 26.77 8.10
C TYR A 2 -14.20 27.21 7.03
N GLN A 3 -13.95 28.51 6.89
CA GLN A 3 -13.02 29.02 5.87
C GLN A 3 -11.54 28.79 6.22
N GLN A 4 -11.23 28.68 7.51
CA GLN A 4 -9.86 28.47 7.99
C GLN A 4 -9.38 27.04 7.75
N GLN A 5 -10.29 26.06 7.71
CA GLN A 5 -9.98 24.67 7.35
C GLN A 5 -9.63 24.58 5.85
N ASN A 6 -10.47 25.18 4.99
CA ASN A 6 -10.28 25.17 3.53
C ASN A 6 -8.95 25.83 3.10
N ASN A 7 -8.56 26.93 3.76
CA ASN A 7 -7.27 27.56 3.47
C ASN A 7 -6.09 26.67 3.89
N ARG A 8 -6.15 26.01 5.06
CA ARG A 8 -5.07 25.10 5.49
C ARG A 8 -4.89 23.91 4.55
N ASP A 9 -5.99 23.37 4.04
CA ASP A 9 -5.97 22.26 3.08
C ASP A 9 -5.34 22.70 1.75
N ARG A 10 -5.68 23.90 1.26
CA ARG A 10 -5.07 24.49 0.06
C ARG A 10 -3.60 24.81 0.24
N ASP A 11 -3.20 25.35 1.39
CA ASP A 11 -1.82 25.68 1.68
C ASP A 11 -0.94 24.43 1.79
N GLN A 12 -1.47 23.33 2.34
CA GLN A 12 -0.80 22.02 2.33
C GLN A 12 -0.67 21.44 0.92
N GLU A 13 -1.71 21.54 0.09
CA GLU A 13 -1.67 21.07 -1.30
C GLU A 13 -0.67 21.86 -2.15
N MET A 14 -0.57 23.17 -1.94
CA MET A 14 0.43 24.04 -2.56
C MET A 14 1.85 23.75 -2.06
N MET A 15 2.06 23.52 -0.76
CA MET A 15 3.37 23.13 -0.21
C MET A 15 3.86 21.78 -0.76
N PHE A 16 2.94 20.83 -0.97
CA PHE A 16 3.27 19.53 -1.58
C PHE A 16 3.62 19.65 -3.07
N SER A 17 3.02 20.62 -3.77
CA SER A 17 3.25 20.89 -5.19
C SER A 17 4.58 21.57 -5.48
N ILE A 18 5.12 22.35 -4.54
CA ILE A 18 6.41 23.04 -4.67
C ILE A 18 7.60 22.06 -4.58
N GLN A 19 7.42 20.89 -3.97
CA GLN A 19 8.50 19.91 -3.80
C GLN A 19 8.91 19.15 -5.08
N GLY A 20 8.38 19.50 -6.25
CA GLY A 20 8.91 19.09 -7.56
C GLY A 20 8.87 17.58 -7.87
N VAL A 21 8.45 16.76 -6.92
CA VAL A 21 8.18 15.35 -7.14
C VAL A 21 6.72 15.26 -7.56
N PRO A 22 6.42 14.79 -8.78
CA PRO A 22 5.08 14.37 -9.10
C PRO A 22 4.80 13.15 -8.22
N THR A 23 4.28 13.37 -7.01
CA THR A 23 3.38 12.40 -6.41
C THR A 23 2.17 12.37 -7.31
N ASN A 24 2.30 11.63 -8.42
CA ASN A 24 1.20 10.87 -8.97
C ASN A 24 0.68 10.07 -7.79
N LYS A 25 -0.23 10.67 -7.03
CA LYS A 25 -1.05 10.00 -6.05
C LYS A 25 -1.80 9.00 -6.92
N VAL A 26 -1.24 7.80 -7.04
CA VAL A 26 -1.84 6.71 -7.81
C VAL A 26 -3.23 6.61 -7.23
N ASN A 27 -4.22 7.00 -8.03
CA ASN A 27 -5.56 7.18 -7.55
C ASN A 27 -6.02 5.81 -7.05
N MET A 28 -6.07 5.63 -5.73
CA MET A 28 -6.36 4.33 -5.13
C MET A 28 -7.77 3.85 -5.49
N ASN A 29 -8.64 4.76 -5.96
CA ASN A 29 -9.94 4.42 -6.53
C ASN A 29 -9.88 3.86 -7.97
N GLN A 30 -8.79 4.09 -8.71
CA GLN A 30 -8.55 3.51 -10.04
C GLN A 30 -7.72 2.23 -10.00
N LEU A 31 -7.15 1.86 -8.85
CA LEU A 31 -6.43 0.60 -8.72
C LEU A 31 -7.43 -0.57 -8.76
N PRO A 32 -7.27 -1.52 -9.71
CA PRO A 32 -8.18 -2.64 -9.85
C PRO A 32 -8.15 -3.49 -8.58
N LYS A 33 -9.33 -3.80 -8.02
CA LYS A 33 -9.51 -4.57 -6.77
C LYS A 33 -8.70 -5.87 -6.73
N TRP A 34 -8.46 -6.46 -7.90
CA TRP A 34 -7.62 -7.65 -8.09
C TRP A 34 -6.18 -7.49 -7.61
N ILE A 35 -5.58 -6.30 -7.66
CA ILE A 35 -4.19 -6.09 -7.23
C ILE A 35 -4.07 -6.18 -5.70
N ARG A 36 -5.10 -5.73 -4.97
CA ARG A 36 -5.18 -5.91 -3.52
C ARG A 36 -5.29 -7.40 -3.17
N ILE A 37 -6.17 -8.12 -3.86
CA ILE A 37 -6.36 -9.57 -3.67
C ILE A 37 -5.08 -10.33 -4.01
N PHE A 38 -4.37 -9.95 -5.07
CA PHE A 38 -3.09 -10.54 -5.45
C PHE A 38 -2.03 -10.35 -4.35
N GLY A 39 -1.95 -9.18 -3.73
CA GLY A 39 -1.05 -8.93 -2.60
C GLY A 39 -1.32 -9.84 -1.40
N TYR A 40 -2.59 -9.98 -1.00
CA TYR A 40 -2.96 -10.90 0.09
C TYR A 40 -2.70 -12.36 -0.26
N GLY A 41 -2.98 -12.77 -1.50
CA GLY A 41 -2.74 -14.12 -1.99
C GLY A 41 -1.26 -14.49 -2.02
N ALA A 42 -0.42 -13.61 -2.56
CA ALA A 42 1.02 -13.81 -2.64
C ALA A 42 1.66 -13.93 -1.26
N PHE A 43 1.28 -13.07 -0.31
CA PHE A 43 1.79 -13.12 1.06
C PHE A 43 1.40 -14.43 1.76
N THR A 44 0.14 -14.84 1.61
CA THR A 44 -0.37 -16.11 2.17
C THR A 44 0.35 -17.32 1.57
N PHE A 45 0.61 -17.31 0.27
CA PHE A 45 1.32 -18.38 -0.41
C PHE A 45 2.77 -18.51 0.07
N ILE A 46 3.49 -17.38 0.21
CA ILE A 46 4.86 -17.38 0.72
C ILE A 46 4.89 -17.91 2.17
N ALA A 47 3.99 -17.43 3.03
CA ALA A 47 3.90 -17.88 4.42
C ALA A 47 3.62 -19.39 4.53
N LEU A 48 2.64 -19.90 3.77
CA LEU A 48 2.31 -21.33 3.75
C LEU A 48 3.46 -22.18 3.21
N SER A 49 4.12 -21.72 2.13
CA SER A 49 5.26 -22.44 1.55
C SER A 49 6.45 -22.52 2.51
N GLY A 50 6.75 -21.44 3.22
CA GLY A 50 7.79 -21.40 4.24
C GLY A 50 7.48 -22.33 5.41
N LEU A 51 6.23 -22.32 5.89
CA LEU A 51 5.77 -23.22 6.96
C LEU A 51 5.87 -24.69 6.54
N ALA A 52 5.43 -25.02 5.32
CA ALA A 52 5.48 -26.38 4.79
C ALA A 52 6.92 -26.89 4.66
N MET A 53 7.85 -26.07 4.15
CA MET A 53 9.26 -26.41 4.09
C MET A 53 9.87 -26.64 5.48
N LEU A 54 9.50 -25.81 6.46
CA LEU A 54 9.99 -25.93 7.83
C LEU A 54 9.52 -27.24 8.47
N ILE A 55 8.23 -27.58 8.32
CA ILE A 55 7.66 -28.85 8.78
C ILE A 55 8.37 -30.02 8.11
N LEU A 56 8.54 -30.00 6.79
CA LEU A 56 9.25 -31.06 6.06
C LEU A 56 10.71 -31.20 6.52
N SER A 57 11.38 -30.09 6.80
CA SER A 57 12.75 -30.10 7.34
C SER A 57 12.83 -30.76 8.70
N ILE A 58 11.83 -30.57 9.57
CA ILE A 58 11.79 -31.19 10.90
C ILE A 58 11.53 -32.69 10.79
N PHE A 59 10.58 -33.12 9.93
CA PHE A 59 10.26 -34.55 9.77
C PHE A 59 11.32 -35.34 9.01
N ARG A 60 12.15 -34.67 8.20
CA ARG A 60 13.23 -35.29 7.43
C ARG A 60 14.57 -35.31 8.19
N SER A 61 14.71 -34.49 9.23
CA SER A 61 15.87 -34.49 10.14
C SER A 61 15.75 -35.57 11.21
#